data_AF-A0A3D1ICS4-F1
#
_entry.id   AF-A0A3D1ICS4-F1
#
_cell.length_a   1.000
_cell.length_b   1.000
_cell.length_c   1.000
_cell.angle_alpha   90.00
_cell.angle_beta   90.00
_cell.angle_gamma   90.00
#
_symmetry.space_group_name_H-M   'P 1'
#
loop_
_entity.id
_entity.type
_entity.pdbx_description
1 polymer ?
#
loop_
_entity_poly.entity_id
_entity_poly.type
_entity_poly.pdbx_seq_one_letter_code
_entity_poly.pdbx_strand_id
1 'polypeptide(L)'
;LLRQFFRTIPFELSEAAKIDGASEWRVFRDVVLPLCKPAIAVVALFSFMGTWNDFLGPLIYLLDQKTFTLALGLQFYQSQHGGTQWNLLMAASTIVVAPVIVLFFFTQRLFIQGIALTGLK
;
A
#
# COMPACT_ATOMS: atom_id res chain seq x y z
N LEU A 1 1.13 -4.48 11.10
CA LEU A 1 1.04 -5.73 10.31
C LEU A 1 2.38 -6.47 10.22
N LEU A 2 3.47 -5.82 9.77
CA LEU A 2 4.78 -6.48 9.62
C LEU A 2 5.31 -7.17 10.89
N ARG A 3 5.19 -6.54 12.07
CA ARG A 3 5.63 -7.15 13.34
C ARG A 3 5.00 -8.53 13.58
N GLN A 4 3.72 -8.70 13.28
CA GLN A 4 3.04 -9.98 13.49
C GLN A 4 3.53 -11.05 12.52
N PHE A 5 3.81 -10.66 11.27
CA PHE A 5 4.40 -11.56 10.29
C PHE A 5 5.84 -11.95 10.66
N PHE A 6 6.66 -11.02 11.15
CA PHE A 6 8.00 -11.38 11.64
C PHE A 6 7.96 -12.43 12.75
N ARG A 7 6.92 -12.41 13.60
CA ARG A 7 6.76 -13.42 14.66
C ARG A 7 6.36 -14.81 14.15
N THR A 8 5.90 -14.95 12.91
CA THR A 8 5.59 -16.26 12.32
C THR A 8 6.83 -16.90 11.67
N ILE A 9 7.93 -16.15 11.51
CA ILE A 9 9.17 -16.69 10.96
C ILE A 9 9.91 -17.46 12.07
N PRO A 10 10.23 -18.74 11.87
CA PRO A 10 10.97 -19.53 12.85
C PRO A 10 12.34 -18.90 13.12
N PHE A 11 12.67 -18.74 14.41
CA PHE A 11 13.95 -18.17 14.83
C PHE A 11 15.15 -19.04 14.41
N GLU A 12 14.93 -20.36 14.32
CA GLU A 12 15.92 -21.37 13.91
C GLU A 12 16.58 -21.05 12.56
N LEU A 13 15.86 -20.43 11.62
CA LEU A 13 16.42 -20.02 10.33
C LEU A 13 17.52 -18.96 10.48
N SER A 14 17.36 -18.07 11.45
CA SER A 14 18.36 -17.04 11.75
C SER A 14 19.56 -17.63 12.49
N GLU A 15 19.33 -18.61 13.38
CA GLU A 15 20.41 -19.32 14.08
C GLU A 15 21.25 -20.17 13.12
N ALA A 16 20.61 -20.91 12.22
CA ALA A 16 21.31 -21.69 11.19
C ALA A 16 22.22 -20.80 10.34
N ALA A 17 21.71 -19.66 9.85
CA ALA A 17 22.52 -18.72 9.08
C ALA A 17 23.70 -18.13 9.88
N LYS A 18 23.55 -17.92 11.19
CA LYS A 18 24.67 -17.48 12.05
C LYS A 18 25.70 -18.57 12.26
N ILE A 19 25.28 -19.83 12.40
CA ILE A 19 26.18 -21.00 12.46
C ILE A 19 26.99 -21.10 11.15
N ASP A 20 26.38 -20.79 10.01
CA ASP A 20 27.05 -20.69 8.69
C ASP A 20 27.96 -19.46 8.52
N GLY A 21 28.14 -18.66 9.58
CA GLY A 21 29.03 -17.49 9.58
C GLY A 21 28.42 -16.23 8.96
N ALA A 22 27.10 -16.17 8.75
CA ALA A 22 26.45 -14.96 8.28
C ALA A 22 26.43 -13.87 9.36
N SER A 23 26.79 -12.63 9.00
CA SER A 23 26.60 -11.46 9.86
C SER A 23 25.12 -11.10 9.99
N GLU A 24 24.73 -10.37 11.05
CA GLU A 24 23.33 -9.97 11.29
C GLU A 24 22.67 -9.29 10.08
N TRP A 25 23.42 -8.44 9.36
CA TRP A 25 22.92 -7.80 8.15
C TRP A 25 22.65 -8.79 7.02
N ARG A 26 23.52 -9.80 6.87
CA ARG A 26 23.35 -10.86 5.87
C ARG A 26 22.15 -11.74 6.21
N VAL A 27 21.98 -12.10 7.49
CA VAL A 27 20.78 -12.83 7.97
C VAL A 27 19.51 -12.04 7.64
N PHE A 28 19.48 -10.74 7.93
CA PHE A 28 18.33 -9.91 7.61
C PHE A 28 18.03 -9.86 6.11
N ARG A 29 19.04 -9.56 5.28
CA ARG A 29 18.85 -9.35 3.83
C ARG A 29 18.56 -10.64 3.06
N ASP A 30 19.22 -11.73 3.42
CA ASP A 30 19.23 -12.96 2.61
C ASP A 30 18.26 -14.02 3.15
N VAL A 31 17.91 -13.99 4.44
CA VAL A 31 16.98 -14.94 5.06
C VAL A 31 15.64 -14.28 5.38
N VAL A 32 15.65 -13.22 6.20
CA VAL A 32 14.40 -12.64 6.72
C VAL A 32 13.64 -11.85 5.66
N LEU A 33 14.33 -10.97 4.92
CA LEU A 33 13.72 -10.06 3.96
C LEU A 33 13.00 -10.80 2.80
N PRO A 34 13.55 -11.88 2.19
CA PRO A 34 12.85 -12.63 1.14
C PRO A 34 11.60 -13.33 1.66
N LEU A 35 11.62 -13.84 2.89
CA LEU A 35 10.45 -14.45 3.54
C LEU A 35 9.36 -13.41 3.83
N CYS A 36 9.73 -12.16 4.09
CA CYS A 36 8.80 -11.06 4.33
C CYS A 36 8.25 -10.38 3.08
N LYS A 37 8.74 -10.68 1.88
CA LYS A 37 8.24 -10.11 0.61
C LYS A 37 6.71 -10.08 0.50
N PRO A 38 5.96 -11.18 0.75
CA PRO A 38 4.50 -11.15 0.66
C PRO A 38 3.87 -10.18 1.68
N ALA A 39 4.38 -10.14 2.91
CA ALA A 39 3.88 -9.23 3.93
C ALA A 39 4.16 -7.76 3.62
N ILE A 40 5.35 -7.48 3.08
CA ILE A 40 5.74 -6.13 2.62
C ILE A 40 4.84 -5.69 1.48
N ALA A 41 4.53 -6.56 0.52
CA ALA A 41 3.63 -6.23 -0.58
C ALA A 41 2.21 -5.89 -0.09
N VAL A 42 1.67 -6.64 0.87
CA VAL A 42 0.36 -6.35 1.47
C VAL A 42 0.37 -5.00 2.19
N VAL A 43 1.40 -4.71 2.97
CA VAL A 43 1.51 -3.42 3.67
C VAL A 43 1.68 -2.27 2.69
N ALA A 44 2.52 -2.42 1.66
CA ALA A 44 2.70 -1.42 0.61
C ALA A 44 1.37 -1.14 -0.12
N LEU A 45 0.57 -2.16 -0.41
CA LEU A 45 -0.75 -1.99 -1.01
C LEU A 45 -1.70 -1.21 -0.10
N PHE A 46 -1.81 -1.58 1.18
CA PHE A 46 -2.71 -0.87 2.11
C PHE A 46 -2.25 0.57 2.32
N SER A 47 -0.94 0.81 2.43
CA SER A 47 -0.38 2.16 2.51
C SER A 47 -0.68 2.96 1.25
N PHE A 48 -0.49 2.37 0.05
CA PHE A 48 -0.84 3.01 -1.21
C PHE A 48 -2.32 3.38 -1.27
N MET A 49 -3.22 2.44 -0.96
CA MET A 49 -4.66 2.70 -0.95
C MET A 49 -5.05 3.79 0.05
N GLY A 50 -4.45 3.78 1.24
CA GLY A 50 -4.68 4.78 2.27
C GLY A 50 -4.26 6.17 1.83
N THR A 51 -3.04 6.32 1.31
CA THR A 51 -2.52 7.60 0.84
C THR A 51 -3.18 8.08 -0.45
N TRP A 52 -3.53 7.18 -1.37
CA TRP A 52 -4.19 7.52 -2.64
C TRP A 52 -5.59 8.11 -2.44
N ASN A 53 -6.31 7.63 -1.43
CA ASN A 53 -7.64 8.12 -1.06
C ASN A 53 -7.58 9.20 0.04
N ASP A 54 -6.39 9.61 0.51
CA ASP A 54 -6.29 10.61 1.55
C ASP A 54 -6.70 11.99 1.03
N PHE A 55 -7.80 12.48 1.58
CA PHE A 55 -8.36 13.79 1.29
C PHE A 55 -8.01 14.81 2.37
N LEU A 56 -8.12 14.41 3.65
CA LEU A 56 -8.01 15.34 4.78
C LEU A 56 -6.58 15.85 4.96
N GLY A 57 -5.57 14.99 4.81
CA GLY A 57 -4.16 15.40 4.89
C GLY A 57 -3.87 16.51 3.88
N PRO A 58 -4.02 16.25 2.57
CA PRO A 58 -3.82 17.25 1.53
C PRO A 58 -4.65 18.51 1.72
N LEU A 59 -5.92 18.40 2.14
CA LEU A 59 -6.79 19.56 2.36
C LEU A 59 -6.24 20.53 3.42
N ILE A 60 -5.61 20.01 4.47
CA ILE A 60 -5.07 20.82 5.58
C ILE A 60 -3.72 21.43 5.20
N TYR A 61 -2.88 20.70 4.46
CA TYR A 61 -1.49 21.08 4.21
C TYR A 61 -1.26 21.81 2.88
N LEU A 62 -2.12 21.61 1.88
CA LEU A 62 -1.93 22.17 0.54
C LEU A 62 -2.75 23.44 0.36
N LEU A 63 -2.06 24.52 -0.01
CA LEU A 63 -2.67 25.83 -0.25
C LEU A 63 -2.75 26.17 -1.76
N ASP A 64 -1.80 25.69 -2.57
CA ASP A 64 -1.78 25.92 -4.02
C ASP A 64 -2.49 24.79 -4.77
N GLN A 65 -3.47 25.15 -5.59
CA GLN A 65 -4.25 24.25 -6.44
C GLN A 65 -3.37 23.40 -7.35
N LYS A 66 -2.21 23.91 -7.79
CA LYS A 66 -1.27 23.16 -8.64
C LYS A 66 -0.67 21.94 -7.94
N THR A 67 -0.72 21.91 -6.61
CA THR A 67 -0.17 20.81 -5.80
C THR A 67 -1.23 19.83 -5.32
N PHE A 68 -2.50 20.07 -5.63
CA PHE A 68 -3.59 19.24 -5.14
C PHE A 68 -3.44 17.79 -5.58
N THR A 69 -3.67 16.88 -4.62
CA THR A 69 -3.81 15.47 -4.93
C THR A 69 -5.07 15.25 -5.76
N LEU A 70 -5.14 14.13 -6.49
CA LEU A 70 -6.30 13.80 -7.32
C LEU A 70 -7.62 13.81 -6.52
N ALA A 71 -7.60 13.30 -5.29
CA ALA A 71 -8.76 13.32 -4.40
C ALA A 71 -9.22 14.74 -4.04
N LEU A 72 -8.28 15.61 -3.66
CA LEU A 72 -8.56 17.01 -3.31
C LEU A 72 -8.99 17.82 -4.55
N GLY A 73 -8.30 17.64 -5.67
CA GLY A 73 -8.61 18.29 -6.94
C GLY A 73 -10.00 17.95 -7.46
N LEU A 74 -10.44 16.70 -7.30
CA LEU A 74 -11.79 16.26 -7.70
C LEU A 74 -12.87 16.96 -6.86
N GLN A 75 -12.65 17.11 -5.55
CA GLN A 75 -13.59 17.82 -4.66
C GLN A 75 -13.62 19.33 -4.95
N PHE A 76 -12.46 19.91 -5.23
CA PHE A 76 -12.34 21.32 -5.60
C PHE A 76 -12.99 21.63 -6.95
N TYR A 77 -12.88 20.70 -7.91
CA TYR A 77 -13.56 20.80 -9.20
C TYR A 77 -15.10 20.87 -9.05
N GLN A 78 -15.68 20.10 -8.12
CA GLN A 78 -17.11 20.16 -7.81
C GLN A 78 -17.52 21.53 -7.25
N SER A 79 -16.68 22.16 -6.39
CA SER A 79 -17.04 23.40 -5.71
C SER A 79 -16.85 24.65 -6.58
N GLN A 80 -15.91 24.64 -7.52
CA GLN A 80 -15.52 25.86 -8.25
C GLN A 80 -16.40 26.19 -9.46
N HIS A 81 -17.13 25.23 -10.04
CA HIS A 81 -17.80 25.43 -11.33
C HIS A 81 -19.27 25.89 -11.26
N GLY A 82 -19.81 26.20 -10.07
CA GLY A 82 -21.18 26.73 -9.93
C GLY A 82 -22.30 25.82 -10.45
N GLY A 83 -21.94 24.59 -10.84
CA GLY A 83 -22.77 23.56 -11.44
C GLY A 83 -21.89 22.35 -11.75
N THR A 84 -22.22 21.19 -11.20
CA THR A 84 -21.41 19.98 -11.37
C THR A 84 -21.58 19.44 -12.79
N GLN A 85 -20.53 19.53 -13.60
CA GLN A 85 -20.45 18.81 -14.87
C GLN A 85 -20.24 17.32 -14.58
N TRP A 86 -21.35 16.62 -14.31
CA TRP A 86 -21.36 15.22 -13.88
C TRP A 86 -20.63 14.30 -14.86
N ASN A 87 -20.70 14.58 -16.16
CA ASN A 87 -19.95 13.86 -17.18
C ASN A 87 -18.43 13.95 -16.97
N LEU A 88 -17.88 15.15 -16.74
CA LEU A 88 -16.45 15.36 -16.50
C LEU A 88 -16.03 14.83 -15.13
N LEU A 89 -16.88 15.00 -14.11
CA LEU A 89 -16.63 14.45 -12.79
C LEU A 89 -16.53 12.92 -12.81
N MET A 90 -17.48 12.26 -13.47
CA MET A 90 -17.49 10.80 -13.59
C MET A 90 -16.29 10.30 -14.39
N ALA A 91 -15.93 10.98 -15.49
CA ALA A 91 -14.75 10.65 -16.28
C ALA A 91 -13.45 10.77 -15.44
N ALA A 92 -13.28 11.87 -14.71
CA ALA A 92 -12.15 12.07 -13.82
C ALA A 92 -12.13 11.01 -12.69
N SER A 93 -13.27 10.71 -12.09
CA SER A 93 -13.40 9.67 -11.06
C SER A 93 -12.98 8.30 -11.57
N THR A 94 -13.37 7.93 -12.80
CA THR A 94 -12.95 6.68 -13.43
C THR A 94 -11.43 6.62 -13.61
N ILE A 95 -10.80 7.72 -14.04
CA ILE A 95 -9.34 7.80 -14.18
C ILE A 95 -8.65 7.67 -12.81
N VAL A 96 -9.19 8.28 -11.76
CA VAL A 96 -8.62 8.19 -10.40
C VAL A 96 -8.72 6.78 -9.82
N VAL A 97 -9.78 6.03 -10.16
CA VAL A 97 -9.99 4.64 -9.69
C VAL A 97 -9.17 3.64 -10.50
N ALA A 98 -8.89 3.90 -11.78
CA ALA A 98 -8.21 2.96 -12.67
C ALA A 98 -6.86 2.42 -12.13
N PRO A 99 -5.94 3.24 -11.58
CA PRO A 99 -4.70 2.75 -10.99
C PRO A 99 -4.90 1.77 -9.84
N VAL A 100 -5.94 1.98 -9.02
CA VAL A 100 -6.26 1.08 -7.90
C VAL A 100 -6.73 -0.28 -8.41
N ILE A 101 -7.55 -0.29 -9.46
CA ILE A 101 -7.99 -1.53 -10.13
C ILE A 101 -6.79 -2.27 -10.71
N VAL A 102 -5.92 -1.57 -11.43
CA VAL A 102 -4.70 -2.14 -12.02
C VAL A 102 -3.82 -2.75 -10.93
N LEU A 103 -3.57 -2.01 -9.85
CA LEU A 103 -2.79 -2.48 -8.71
C LEU A 103 -3.41 -3.76 -8.12
N PHE A 104 -4.73 -3.78 -7.92
CA PHE A 104 -5.45 -4.95 -7.39
C PHE A 104 -5.25 -6.19 -8.26
N PHE A 105 -5.31 -6.07 -9.59
CA PHE A 105 -5.08 -7.21 -10.49
C PHE A 105 -3.68 -7.82 -10.35
N PHE A 106 -2.65 -7.00 -10.07
CA PHE A 106 -1.29 -7.49 -9.83
C PHE A 106 -1.12 -8.10 -8.45
N THR A 107 -1.79 -7.56 -7.43
CA THR A 107 -1.58 -7.96 -6.03
C THR A 107 -2.58 -9.00 -5.50
N GLN A 108 -3.67 -9.29 -6.22
CA GLN A 108 -4.72 -10.22 -5.78
C GLN A 108 -4.18 -11.59 -5.33
N ARG A 109 -3.13 -12.12 -6.00
CA ARG A 109 -2.51 -13.40 -5.64
C ARG A 109 -1.78 -13.33 -4.30
N LEU A 110 -1.11 -12.21 -4.03
CA LEU A 110 -0.41 -11.95 -2.76
C LEU A 110 -1.41 -11.73 -1.62
N PHE A 111 -2.56 -11.12 -1.93
CA PHE A 111 -3.63 -10.89 -0.97
C PHE A 111 -4.25 -12.20 -0.46
N ILE A 112 -4.51 -13.15 -1.37
CA ILE A 112 -5.03 -14.48 -1.01
C ILE A 112 -4.02 -15.25 -0.14
N GLN A 113 -2.73 -15.19 -0.48
CA GLN A 113 -1.67 -15.83 0.32
C GLN A 113 -1.50 -15.17 1.71
N GLY A 114 -1.59 -13.84 1.78
CA GLY A 114 -1.46 -13.08 3.03
C GLY A 114 -2.62 -13.29 4.00
N ILE A 115 -3.87 -13.32 3.50
CA ILE A 115 -5.06 -13.55 4.33
C ILE A 115 -5.07 -14.97 4.89
N ALA A 116 -4.71 -15.97 4.08
CA ALA A 116 -4.64 -17.37 4.52
C ALA A 116 -3.68 -17.57 5.72
N LEU A 117 -2.56 -16.83 5.76
CA LEU A 117 -1.62 -16.84 6.88
C LEU A 117 -2.16 -16.15 8.14
N THR A 118 -3.10 -15.21 8.01
CA THR A 118 -3.71 -14.50 9.15
C THR A 118 -5.01 -15.13 9.67
N GLY A 119 -5.70 -15.93 8.85
CA GLY A 119 -7.00 -16.54 9.16
C GLY A 119 -6.94 -17.95 9.75
N LEU A 120 -5.78 -18.60 9.79
CA LEU A 120 -5.57 -19.91 10.42
C LEU A 120 -5.20 -19.78 11.92
N LYS A 121 -6.01 -19.05 12.67
CA LYS A 121 -6.01 -19.06 14.13
C LYS A 121 -7.41 -19.34 14.65
#